data_AF-A0A519L045-F1
#
_entry.id   AF-A0A519L045-F1
#
_cell.length_a   1.000
_cell.length_b   1.000
_cell.length_c   1.000
_cell.angle_alpha   90.00
_cell.angle_beta   90.00
_cell.angle_gamma   90.00
#
_symmetry.space_group_name_H-M   'P 1'
#
loop_
_entity.id
_entity.type
_entity.pdbx_description
1 polymer ?
#
loop_
_entity_poly.entity_id
_entity_poly.type
_entity_poly.pdbx_seq_one_letter_code
_entity_poly.pdbx_strand_id
1 'polypeptide(L)'
;MSPAAALRPAVLASLSLALGACGMVEGDPNRFQKFGEQVASLDIPMNPGEAGRVIGGMPDAAAGGLRAAIPTPRQSTGPRDALKVQVMDPHDLWDAREDGLRGALVQAAVAEAAPRMAQAAVQQVAVRTQSAVRRTTIQLGAYSSAEAAQTAWTTARRSFSGAALNSLSPTFEAVTVNGRHLTRLKVGPVPIETAAALCRAAEVADPWCARAA
;
A
#
# COMPACT_ATOMS: atom_id res chain seq x y z
N MET A 1 -30.90 39.44 24.99
CA MET A 1 -30.51 38.45 26.01
C MET A 1 -30.81 37.06 25.43
N SER A 2 -29.80 36.36 24.90
CA SER A 2 -30.00 35.07 24.22
C SER A 2 -29.92 33.89 25.20
N PRO A 3 -30.82 32.89 25.12
CA PRO A 3 -30.94 31.78 26.08
C PRO A 3 -29.96 30.63 25.79
N ALA A 4 -28.72 30.93 25.39
CA ALA A 4 -27.76 29.90 24.96
C ALA A 4 -26.87 29.35 26.10
N ALA A 5 -26.95 29.90 27.31
CA ALA A 5 -26.01 29.60 28.39
C ALA A 5 -26.42 28.42 29.29
N ALA A 6 -27.69 27.98 29.28
CA ALA A 6 -28.22 27.05 30.27
C ALA A 6 -28.18 25.56 29.88
N LEU A 7 -27.92 25.20 28.62
CA LEU A 7 -28.00 23.80 28.16
C LEU A 7 -26.70 22.98 28.32
N ARG A 8 -25.55 23.62 28.60
CA ARG A 8 -24.25 22.94 28.66
C ARG A 8 -24.04 21.98 29.86
N PRO A 9 -24.53 22.23 31.08
CA PRO A 9 -24.28 21.31 32.20
C PRO A 9 -25.14 20.04 32.14
N ALA A 10 -26.34 20.11 31.54
CA ALA A 10 -27.25 18.96 31.46
C ALA A 10 -26.76 17.87 30.50
N VAL A 11 -26.09 18.25 29.41
CA VAL A 11 -25.53 17.30 28.42
C VAL A 11 -24.28 16.58 28.94
N LEU A 12 -23.49 17.24 29.80
CA LEU A 12 -22.31 16.61 30.41
C LEU A 12 -22.69 15.62 31.53
N ALA A 13 -23.79 15.87 32.25
CA ALA A 13 -24.28 14.97 33.29
C ALA A 13 -24.94 13.70 32.74
N SER A 14 -25.59 13.77 31.57
CA SER A 14 -26.18 12.57 30.93
C SER A 14 -25.13 11.66 30.31
N LEU A 15 -24.01 12.21 29.82
CA LEU A 15 -22.92 11.43 29.23
C LEU A 15 -22.19 10.58 30.28
N SER A 16 -22.02 11.06 31.51
CA SER A 16 -21.34 10.32 32.57
C SER A 16 -22.16 9.16 33.16
N LEU A 17 -23.51 9.23 33.14
CA LEU A 17 -24.35 8.09 33.52
C LEU A 17 -24.32 6.95 32.49
N ALA A 18 -24.09 7.24 31.21
CA ALA A 18 -24.06 6.22 30.17
C ALA A 18 -22.79 5.32 30.21
N LEU A 19 -21.67 5.82 30.74
CA LEU A 19 -20.43 5.03 30.85
C LEU A 19 -20.38 4.11 32.08
N GLY A 20 -21.24 4.30 33.08
CA GLY A 20 -21.28 3.48 34.30
C GLY A 20 -22.04 2.15 34.17
N ALA A 21 -22.79 1.95 33.09
CA ALA A 21 -23.69 0.79 32.93
C ALA A 21 -23.00 -0.46 32.36
N CYS A 22 -21.76 -0.38 31.84
CA CYS A 22 -21.08 -1.51 31.21
C CYS A 22 -20.38 -2.49 32.17
N GLY A 23 -20.40 -2.25 33.49
CA GLY A 23 -19.68 -3.08 34.47
C GLY A 23 -20.55 -3.94 35.39
N MET A 24 -21.87 -3.76 35.38
CA MET A 24 -22.78 -4.40 36.35
C MET A 24 -23.21 -5.84 35.96
N VAL A 25 -22.77 -6.35 34.82
CA VAL A 25 -23.09 -7.71 34.33
C VAL A 25 -22.13 -8.79 34.88
N GLU A 26 -21.02 -8.40 35.50
CA GLU A 26 -19.93 -9.32 35.87
C GLU A 26 -19.97 -9.83 37.33
N GLY A 27 -20.97 -9.46 38.13
CA GLY A 27 -20.93 -9.63 39.60
C GLY A 27 -21.28 -11.01 40.18
N ASP A 28 -21.75 -11.99 39.39
CA ASP A 28 -22.13 -13.31 39.89
C ASP A 28 -21.02 -14.36 39.65
N PRO A 29 -20.33 -14.86 40.69
CA PRO A 29 -19.28 -15.87 40.55
C PRO A 29 -19.81 -17.22 40.04
N ASN A 30 -21.11 -17.49 40.17
CA ASN A 30 -21.72 -18.75 39.76
C ASN A 30 -22.44 -18.67 38.40
N ARG A 31 -22.29 -17.57 37.64
CA ARG A 31 -22.97 -17.38 36.35
C ARG A 31 -22.68 -18.48 35.34
N PHE A 32 -21.43 -18.96 35.29
CA PHE A 32 -21.01 -19.99 34.35
C PHE A 32 -21.58 -21.35 34.72
N GLN A 33 -21.69 -21.63 36.03
CA GLN A 33 -22.36 -22.83 36.51
C GLN A 33 -23.87 -22.78 36.23
N LYS A 34 -24.53 -21.67 36.51
CA LYS A 34 -25.96 -21.47 36.20
C LYS A 34 -26.24 -21.58 34.70
N PHE A 35 -25.38 -21.01 33.86
CA PHE A 35 -25.48 -21.16 32.41
C PHE A 35 -25.23 -22.60 31.98
N GLY A 36 -24.25 -23.28 32.59
CA GLY A 36 -24.00 -24.71 32.37
C GLY A 36 -25.20 -25.59 32.73
N GLU A 37 -25.83 -25.37 33.88
CA GLU A 37 -27.07 -26.04 34.30
C GLU A 37 -28.24 -25.74 33.37
N GLN A 38 -28.35 -24.49 32.89
CA GLN A 38 -29.36 -24.09 31.93
C GLN A 38 -29.18 -24.76 30.56
N VAL A 39 -27.94 -24.90 30.08
CA VAL A 39 -27.67 -25.60 28.81
C VAL A 39 -27.83 -27.12 28.99
N ALA A 40 -27.40 -27.68 30.12
CA ALA A 40 -27.52 -29.11 30.41
C ALA A 40 -28.98 -29.57 30.58
N SER A 41 -29.89 -28.66 30.93
CA SER A 41 -31.32 -28.95 31.02
C SER A 41 -32.07 -28.84 29.69
N LEU A 42 -31.41 -28.42 28.60
CA LEU A 42 -31.99 -28.47 27.26
C LEU A 42 -31.97 -29.91 26.75
N ASP A 43 -33.13 -30.57 26.77
CA ASP A 43 -33.31 -31.86 26.10
C ASP A 43 -33.22 -31.67 24.58
N ILE A 44 -32.11 -32.11 23.98
CA ILE A 44 -31.94 -32.17 22.53
C ILE A 44 -32.29 -33.60 22.09
N PRO A 45 -33.45 -33.80 21.43
CA PRO A 45 -33.82 -35.14 20.98
C PRO A 45 -32.81 -35.60 19.92
N MET A 46 -32.12 -36.72 20.20
CA MET A 46 -31.15 -37.35 19.29
C MET A 46 -31.82 -38.09 18.12
N ASN A 47 -33.15 -38.22 18.16
CA ASN A 47 -33.95 -38.79 17.09
C ASN A 47 -34.84 -37.72 16.42
N PRO A 48 -34.78 -37.58 15.08
CA PRO A 48 -35.51 -36.53 14.37
C PRO A 48 -37.05 -36.66 14.46
N GLY A 49 -37.56 -37.85 14.84
CA GLY A 49 -39.00 -38.09 15.01
C GLY A 49 -39.60 -37.58 16.33
N GLU A 50 -38.78 -37.23 17.32
CA GLU A 50 -39.25 -36.78 18.65
C GLU A 50 -39.21 -35.25 18.81
N ALA A 51 -38.52 -34.55 17.90
CA ALA A 51 -38.42 -33.09 17.89
C ALA A 51 -39.77 -32.38 17.82
N GLY A 52 -40.78 -32.98 17.17
CA GLY A 52 -42.12 -32.41 17.06
C GLY A 52 -42.93 -32.37 18.36
N ARG A 53 -42.56 -33.16 19.38
CA ARG A 53 -43.34 -33.27 20.64
C ARG A 53 -42.89 -32.26 21.71
N VAL A 54 -41.69 -31.69 21.58
CA VAL A 54 -41.09 -30.75 22.54
C VAL A 54 -41.48 -29.27 22.26
N ILE A 55 -41.95 -28.95 21.04
CA ILE A 55 -42.32 -27.58 20.61
C ILE A 55 -43.73 -27.17 21.10
N GLY A 56 -44.26 -27.82 22.14
CA GLY A 56 -45.56 -27.46 22.73
C GLY A 56 -45.47 -26.37 23.81
N GLY A 57 -44.26 -26.06 24.30
CA GLY A 57 -44.09 -25.22 25.50
C GLY A 57 -42.98 -24.17 25.45
N MET A 58 -42.33 -23.95 24.30
CA MET A 58 -41.32 -22.89 24.21
C MET A 58 -42.01 -21.51 24.13
N PRO A 59 -41.59 -20.52 24.93
CA PRO A 59 -42.08 -19.16 24.79
C PRO A 59 -41.73 -18.62 23.39
N ASP A 60 -42.60 -17.77 22.84
CA ASP A 60 -42.38 -17.11 21.55
C ASP A 60 -40.96 -16.52 21.49
N ALA A 61 -40.27 -16.69 20.36
CA ALA A 61 -38.91 -16.20 20.16
C ALA A 61 -38.78 -14.69 20.46
N ALA A 62 -39.85 -13.92 20.24
CA ALA A 62 -39.93 -12.52 20.62
C ALA A 62 -39.92 -12.31 22.15
N ALA A 63 -40.58 -13.19 22.91
CA ALA A 63 -40.55 -13.19 24.38
C ALA A 63 -39.15 -13.58 24.93
N GLY A 64 -38.38 -14.36 24.16
CA GLY A 64 -36.96 -14.62 24.41
C GLY A 64 -36.01 -13.48 24.06
N GLY A 65 -36.53 -12.30 23.66
CA GLY A 65 -35.71 -11.13 23.31
C GLY A 65 -35.02 -11.20 21.95
N LEU A 66 -35.32 -12.22 21.14
CA LEU A 66 -34.75 -12.35 19.80
C LEU A 66 -35.47 -11.38 18.86
N ARG A 67 -34.72 -10.46 18.26
CA ARG A 67 -35.26 -9.55 17.24
C ARG A 67 -35.42 -10.31 15.93
N ALA A 68 -36.53 -10.07 15.25
CA ALA A 68 -36.74 -10.56 13.90
C ALA A 68 -35.59 -10.10 12.99
N ALA A 69 -35.03 -11.02 12.19
CA ALA A 69 -34.07 -10.66 11.16
C ALA A 69 -34.74 -9.66 10.21
N ILE A 70 -34.07 -8.52 9.97
CA ILE A 70 -34.55 -7.51 9.02
C ILE A 70 -34.54 -8.15 7.63
N PRO A 71 -35.69 -8.34 6.96
CA PRO A 71 -35.70 -8.93 5.63
C PRO A 71 -35.00 -7.98 4.64
N THR A 72 -34.10 -8.52 3.82
CA THR A 72 -33.54 -7.77 2.69
C THR A 72 -34.63 -7.60 1.62
N PRO A 73 -34.70 -6.46 0.90
CA PRO A 73 -35.90 -6.07 0.15
C PRO A 73 -36.19 -6.89 -1.11
N ARG A 74 -35.43 -7.95 -1.42
CA ARG A 74 -35.48 -8.55 -2.77
C ARG A 74 -36.42 -9.74 -2.91
N GLN A 75 -36.89 -10.41 -1.85
CA GLN A 75 -37.62 -11.68 -2.05
C GLN A 75 -38.65 -12.11 -0.98
N SER A 76 -39.10 -11.26 -0.07
CA SER A 76 -40.13 -11.68 0.89
C SER A 76 -41.55 -11.59 0.30
N THR A 77 -42.00 -12.65 -0.36
CA THR A 77 -43.41 -12.84 -0.73
C THR A 77 -43.91 -14.18 -0.19
N GLY A 78 -43.91 -14.36 1.13
CA GLY A 78 -44.43 -15.58 1.75
C GLY A 78 -44.21 -15.68 3.26
N PRO A 79 -44.96 -16.56 3.97
CA PRO A 79 -44.82 -16.79 5.40
C PRO A 79 -43.42 -17.34 5.70
N ARG A 80 -42.61 -16.54 6.41
CA ARG A 80 -41.25 -16.83 6.92
C ARG A 80 -40.47 -17.81 6.04
N ASP A 81 -39.83 -17.30 4.99
CA ASP A 81 -38.89 -18.09 4.18
C ASP A 81 -37.97 -18.90 5.10
N ALA A 82 -38.09 -20.22 5.02
CA ALA A 82 -37.30 -21.13 5.83
C ALA A 82 -35.81 -20.84 5.61
N LEU A 83 -35.02 -20.86 6.68
CA LEU A 83 -33.57 -20.72 6.61
C LEU A 83 -33.04 -21.76 5.61
N LYS A 84 -32.51 -21.29 4.47
CA LYS A 84 -31.94 -22.14 3.45
C LYS A 84 -30.51 -22.47 3.84
N VAL A 85 -30.29 -23.72 4.25
CA VAL A 85 -28.95 -24.26 4.51
C VAL A 85 -28.48 -24.95 3.24
N GLN A 86 -27.35 -24.53 2.70
CA GLN A 86 -26.70 -25.16 1.57
C GLN A 86 -25.24 -25.46 1.93
N VAL A 87 -24.75 -26.64 1.54
CA VAL A 87 -23.33 -26.96 1.60
C VAL A 87 -22.68 -26.39 0.35
N MET A 88 -21.69 -25.53 0.53
CA MET A 88 -20.95 -24.86 -0.54
C MET A 88 -19.47 -25.22 -0.45
N ASP A 89 -18.76 -25.09 -1.57
CA ASP A 89 -17.30 -25.12 -1.56
C ASP A 89 -16.75 -23.91 -0.76
N PRO A 90 -15.63 -24.04 -0.03
CA PRO A 90 -15.06 -22.92 0.72
C PRO A 90 -14.81 -21.66 -0.11
N HIS A 91 -14.47 -21.79 -1.40
CA HIS A 91 -14.29 -20.63 -2.28
C HIS A 91 -15.62 -19.96 -2.64
N ASP A 92 -16.63 -20.74 -2.99
CA ASP A 92 -17.96 -20.22 -3.31
C ASP A 92 -18.59 -19.48 -2.12
N LEU A 93 -18.32 -19.95 -0.89
CA LEU A 93 -18.77 -19.28 0.33
C LEU A 93 -18.11 -17.90 0.50
N TRP A 94 -16.82 -17.80 0.16
CA TRP A 94 -16.10 -16.55 0.24
C TRP A 94 -16.59 -15.56 -0.82
N ASP A 95 -16.82 -16.02 -2.04
CA ASP A 95 -17.32 -15.19 -3.13
C ASP A 95 -18.76 -14.72 -2.88
N ALA A 96 -19.65 -15.60 -2.41
CA ALA A 96 -21.02 -15.21 -2.06
C ALA A 96 -21.11 -14.18 -0.93
N ARG A 97 -20.11 -14.16 -0.03
CA ARG A 97 -19.98 -13.15 1.03
C ARG A 97 -19.58 -11.79 0.44
N GLU A 98 -18.66 -11.80 -0.52
CA GLU A 98 -18.21 -10.58 -1.18
C GLU A 98 -19.29 -10.06 -2.13
N ASP A 99 -20.03 -10.90 -2.86
CA ASP A 99 -21.12 -10.48 -3.77
C ASP A 99 -22.32 -9.78 -3.09
N GLY A 100 -22.35 -9.77 -1.76
CA GLY A 100 -23.31 -9.01 -0.96
C GLY A 100 -23.05 -7.50 -0.92
N LEU A 101 -23.73 -6.81 0.02
CA LEU A 101 -23.61 -5.35 0.20
C LEU A 101 -22.16 -4.89 0.44
N ARG A 102 -21.30 -5.77 0.98
CA ARG A 102 -19.89 -5.49 1.23
C ARG A 102 -19.08 -5.40 -0.05
N GLY A 103 -19.18 -6.34 -0.98
CA GLY A 103 -18.43 -6.25 -2.24
C GLY A 103 -18.96 -5.14 -3.14
N ALA A 104 -20.25 -4.81 -3.09
CA ALA A 104 -20.75 -3.60 -3.78
C ALA A 104 -20.06 -2.32 -3.27
N LEU A 105 -19.87 -2.19 -1.96
CA LEU A 105 -19.16 -1.07 -1.34
C LEU A 105 -17.64 -1.10 -1.63
N VAL A 106 -17.02 -2.28 -1.61
CA VAL A 106 -15.60 -2.45 -1.95
C VAL A 106 -15.35 -2.12 -3.42
N GLN A 107 -16.20 -2.60 -4.33
CA GLN A 107 -16.10 -2.30 -5.77
C GLN A 107 -16.30 -0.81 -6.05
N ALA A 108 -17.26 -0.16 -5.38
CA ALA A 108 -17.43 1.30 -5.48
C ALA A 108 -16.20 2.07 -4.96
N ALA A 109 -15.63 1.64 -3.83
CA ALA A 109 -14.42 2.23 -3.27
C ALA A 109 -13.19 2.01 -4.17
N VAL A 110 -13.05 0.82 -4.78
CA VAL A 110 -11.98 0.49 -5.72
C VAL A 110 -12.14 1.28 -7.02
N ALA A 111 -13.34 1.41 -7.57
CA ALA A 111 -13.59 2.21 -8.77
C ALA A 111 -13.23 3.69 -8.57
N GLU A 112 -13.53 4.25 -7.40
CA GLU A 112 -13.17 5.63 -7.03
C GLU A 112 -11.66 5.80 -6.77
N ALA A 113 -11.00 4.78 -6.21
CA ALA A 113 -9.57 4.82 -5.89
C ALA A 113 -8.66 4.46 -7.07
N ALA A 114 -9.12 3.64 -8.01
CA ALA A 114 -8.36 3.12 -9.14
C ALA A 114 -7.65 4.21 -9.98
N PRO A 115 -8.30 5.31 -10.41
CA PRO A 115 -7.61 6.32 -11.21
C PRO A 115 -6.50 7.05 -10.43
N ARG A 116 -6.70 7.29 -9.12
CA ARG A 116 -5.67 7.91 -8.27
C ARG A 116 -4.49 6.96 -8.02
N MET A 117 -4.76 5.68 -7.81
CA MET A 117 -3.71 4.67 -7.65
C MET A 117 -2.94 4.45 -8.96
N ALA A 118 -3.62 4.45 -10.11
CA ALA A 118 -2.99 4.36 -11.42
C ALA A 118 -2.09 5.58 -11.68
N GLN A 119 -2.55 6.79 -11.39
CA GLN A 119 -1.72 8.00 -11.50
C GLN A 119 -0.52 7.97 -10.55
N ALA A 120 -0.70 7.53 -9.31
CA ALA A 120 0.40 7.40 -8.35
C ALA A 120 1.43 6.36 -8.82
N ALA A 121 1.00 5.23 -9.38
CA ALA A 121 1.87 4.22 -9.96
C ALA A 121 2.65 4.78 -11.17
N VAL A 122 1.98 5.52 -12.07
CA VAL A 122 2.63 6.18 -13.21
C VAL A 122 3.67 7.21 -12.74
N GLN A 123 3.36 8.02 -11.72
CA GLN A 123 4.30 8.97 -11.15
C GLN A 123 5.51 8.28 -10.51
N GLN A 124 5.30 7.18 -9.77
CA GLN A 124 6.40 6.41 -9.21
C GLN A 124 7.31 5.81 -10.28
N VAL A 125 6.73 5.29 -11.38
CA VAL A 125 7.51 4.79 -12.51
C VAL A 125 8.27 5.93 -13.19
N ALA A 126 7.66 7.10 -13.39
CA ALA A 126 8.30 8.28 -13.98
C ALA A 126 9.47 8.81 -13.12
N VAL A 127 9.31 8.86 -11.80
CA VAL A 127 10.39 9.24 -10.87
C VAL A 127 11.51 8.22 -10.91
N ARG A 128 11.18 6.92 -11.02
CA ARG A 128 12.18 5.84 -11.12
C ARG A 128 12.93 5.87 -12.44
N THR A 129 12.27 6.17 -13.57
CA THR A 129 12.93 6.30 -14.88
C THR A 129 13.79 7.56 -14.96
N GLN A 130 13.35 8.69 -14.41
CA GLN A 130 14.19 9.90 -14.28
C GLN A 130 15.40 9.67 -13.37
N SER A 131 15.27 8.84 -12.34
CA SER A 131 16.39 8.46 -11.47
C SER A 131 17.31 7.40 -12.11
N ALA A 132 16.83 6.70 -13.14
CA ALA A 132 17.57 5.68 -13.88
C ALA A 132 18.31 6.24 -15.11
N VAL A 133 18.58 7.54 -15.16
CA VAL A 133 19.51 8.09 -16.15
C VAL A 133 20.86 7.39 -15.94
N ARG A 134 21.19 6.47 -16.86
CA ARG A 134 22.44 5.73 -16.82
C ARG A 134 23.58 6.72 -16.94
N ARG A 135 24.43 6.77 -15.91
CA ARG A 135 25.62 7.61 -15.91
C ARG A 135 26.86 6.79 -16.16
N THR A 136 27.81 7.37 -16.90
CA THR A 136 29.08 6.73 -17.22
C THR A 136 30.24 7.68 -16.99
N THR A 137 31.42 7.12 -16.74
CA THR A 137 32.68 7.86 -16.74
C THR A 137 33.29 7.79 -18.12
N ILE A 138 33.72 8.93 -18.64
CA ILE A 138 34.34 9.13 -19.96
C ILE A 138 35.85 9.21 -19.80
N GLN A 139 36.62 8.52 -20.63
CA GLN A 139 38.06 8.78 -20.77
C GLN A 139 38.27 9.80 -21.90
N LEU A 140 38.82 10.97 -21.55
CA LEU A 140 39.13 12.02 -22.52
C LEU A 140 40.49 11.82 -23.20
N GLY A 141 41.40 11.06 -22.59
CA GLY A 141 42.69 10.74 -23.19
C GLY A 141 43.65 10.06 -22.22
N ALA A 142 44.81 9.69 -22.76
CA ALA A 142 45.94 9.15 -22.01
C ALA A 142 47.20 9.98 -22.30
N TYR A 143 47.83 10.48 -21.24
CA TYR A 143 48.96 11.40 -21.30
C TYR A 143 50.22 10.73 -20.75
N SER A 144 51.40 11.25 -21.11
CA SER A 144 52.68 10.71 -20.66
C SER A 144 52.98 10.97 -19.18
N SER A 145 52.29 11.92 -18.54
CA SER A 145 52.44 12.23 -17.12
C SER A 145 51.17 12.85 -16.53
N ALA A 146 51.12 12.98 -15.20
CA ALA A 146 50.02 13.64 -14.51
C ALA A 146 49.95 15.14 -14.83
N GLU A 147 51.09 15.81 -14.93
CA GLU A 147 51.21 17.24 -15.25
C GLU A 147 50.71 17.52 -16.68
N ALA A 148 51.05 16.66 -17.63
CA ALA A 148 50.58 16.76 -19.01
C ALA A 148 49.04 16.61 -19.07
N ALA A 149 48.48 15.66 -18.33
CA ALA A 149 47.04 15.47 -18.23
C ALA A 149 46.33 16.68 -17.59
N GLN A 150 46.92 17.26 -16.53
CA GLN A 150 46.36 18.42 -15.86
C GLN A 150 46.38 19.66 -16.77
N THR A 151 47.48 19.92 -17.46
CA THR A 151 47.56 21.01 -18.44
C THR A 151 46.50 20.85 -19.53
N ALA A 152 46.37 19.65 -20.10
CA ALA A 152 45.36 19.36 -21.12
C ALA A 152 43.94 19.61 -20.61
N TRP A 153 43.62 19.21 -19.38
CA TRP A 153 42.34 19.50 -18.75
C TRP A 153 42.08 21.01 -18.59
N THR A 154 43.08 21.77 -18.12
CA THR A 154 42.92 23.23 -17.97
C THR A 154 42.72 23.93 -19.30
N THR A 155 43.39 23.49 -20.36
CA THR A 155 43.21 24.02 -21.71
C THR A 155 41.84 23.68 -22.24
N ALA A 156 41.40 22.43 -22.13
CA ALA A 156 40.06 22.00 -22.54
C ALA A 156 38.95 22.81 -21.85
N ARG A 157 39.08 23.10 -20.55
CA ARG A 157 38.12 23.93 -19.80
C ARG A 157 38.04 25.39 -20.28
N ARG A 158 39.13 25.93 -20.84
CA ARG A 158 39.16 27.30 -21.38
C ARG A 158 38.61 27.35 -22.81
N SER A 159 38.91 26.33 -23.61
CA SER A 159 38.48 26.25 -25.01
C SER A 159 37.01 25.86 -25.17
N PHE A 160 36.44 25.12 -24.21
CA PHE A 160 35.01 24.85 -24.18
C PHE A 160 34.21 26.09 -23.78
N SER A 161 33.36 26.56 -24.68
CA SER A 161 32.33 27.57 -24.39
C SER A 161 31.13 27.02 -23.60
N GLY A 162 31.15 25.75 -23.18
CA GLY A 162 30.02 25.07 -22.54
C GLY A 162 30.19 24.91 -21.04
N ALA A 163 29.18 25.33 -20.28
CA ALA A 163 28.99 25.03 -18.85
C ALA A 163 29.10 23.52 -18.49
N ALA A 164 29.10 22.64 -19.49
CA ALA A 164 29.16 21.19 -19.36
C ALA A 164 30.47 20.64 -18.76
N LEU A 165 31.65 21.21 -19.03
CA LEU A 165 32.90 20.74 -18.41
C LEU A 165 33.18 21.38 -17.05
N ASN A 166 32.63 22.57 -16.78
CA ASN A 166 32.92 23.31 -15.55
C ASN A 166 32.29 22.69 -14.30
N SER A 167 31.23 21.88 -14.48
CA SER A 167 30.60 21.11 -13.42
C SER A 167 31.20 19.71 -13.26
N LEU A 168 32.19 19.33 -14.08
CA LEU A 168 32.80 18.00 -14.05
C LEU A 168 34.15 18.04 -13.36
N SER A 169 34.41 17.01 -12.56
CA SER A 169 35.70 16.81 -11.90
C SER A 169 36.56 15.82 -12.69
N PRO A 170 37.81 16.15 -13.01
CA PRO A 170 38.73 15.21 -13.64
C PRO A 170 39.20 14.18 -12.61
N THR A 171 39.41 12.96 -13.07
CA THR A 171 40.13 11.91 -12.35
C THR A 171 41.37 11.54 -13.15
N PHE A 172 42.54 11.58 -12.51
CA PHE A 172 43.82 11.22 -13.10
C PHE A 172 44.24 9.85 -12.59
N GLU A 173 44.23 8.85 -13.46
CA GLU A 173 44.56 7.48 -13.09
C GLU A 173 45.89 7.07 -13.73
N ALA A 174 46.89 6.80 -12.90
CA ALA A 174 48.16 6.26 -13.36
C ALA A 174 48.00 4.80 -13.78
N VAL A 175 48.41 4.47 -15.00
CA VAL A 175 48.31 3.14 -15.57
C VAL A 175 49.60 2.77 -16.31
N THR A 176 49.90 1.47 -16.33
CA THR A 176 50.99 0.94 -17.15
C THR A 176 50.39 0.10 -18.26
N VAL A 177 50.65 0.47 -19.51
CA VAL A 177 50.15 -0.24 -20.70
C VAL A 177 51.34 -0.63 -21.56
N ASN A 178 51.54 -1.92 -21.79
CA ASN A 178 52.67 -2.44 -22.57
C ASN A 178 54.04 -1.89 -22.10
N GLY A 179 54.24 -1.82 -20.78
CA GLY A 179 55.48 -1.29 -20.17
C GLY A 179 55.64 0.24 -20.20
N ARG A 180 54.66 0.99 -20.73
CA ARG A 180 54.67 2.46 -20.73
C ARG A 180 53.79 2.99 -19.61
N HIS A 181 54.32 3.88 -18.79
CA HIS A 181 53.55 4.62 -17.80
C HIS A 181 52.78 5.74 -18.48
N LEU A 182 51.47 5.78 -18.23
CA LEU A 182 50.54 6.77 -18.77
C LEU A 182 49.59 7.23 -17.67
N THR A 183 49.05 8.43 -17.81
CA THR A 183 47.98 8.95 -16.97
C THR A 183 46.70 9.08 -17.78
N ARG A 184 45.66 8.31 -17.43
CA ARG A 184 44.33 8.41 -18.03
C ARG A 184 43.57 9.57 -17.38
N LEU A 185 43.09 10.48 -18.21
CA LEU A 185 42.18 11.55 -17.80
C LEU A 185 40.74 11.07 -17.99
N LYS A 186 40.00 10.98 -16.90
CA LYS A 186 38.60 10.58 -16.89
C LYS A 186 37.70 11.68 -16.34
N VAL A 187 36.47 11.78 -16.83
CA VAL A 187 35.45 12.73 -16.36
C VAL A 187 34.09 12.05 -16.21
N GLY A 188 33.32 12.45 -15.22
CA GLY A 188 32.01 11.89 -14.94
C GLY A 188 31.79 11.65 -13.44
N PRO A 189 30.65 11.06 -13.06
CA PRO A 189 29.66 10.40 -13.91
C PRO A 189 28.77 11.38 -14.70
N VAL A 190 28.66 11.21 -16.03
CA VAL A 190 27.77 12.00 -16.90
C VAL A 190 26.62 11.16 -17.46
N PRO A 191 25.43 11.74 -17.73
CA PRO A 191 24.36 11.08 -18.46
C PRO A 191 24.84 10.54 -19.82
N ILE A 192 24.52 9.29 -20.15
CA ILE A 192 24.96 8.66 -21.41
C ILE A 192 24.57 9.48 -22.65
N GLU A 193 23.40 10.13 -22.63
CA GLU A 193 22.90 10.97 -23.72
C GLU A 193 23.77 12.23 -23.95
N THR A 194 24.42 12.71 -22.89
CA THR A 194 25.34 13.87 -22.98
C THR A 194 26.79 13.46 -23.30
N ALA A 195 27.12 12.16 -23.22
CA ALA A 195 28.49 11.70 -23.41
C ALA A 195 29.02 11.94 -24.82
N ALA A 196 28.19 11.69 -25.84
CA ALA A 196 28.51 11.95 -27.25
C ALA A 196 28.86 13.43 -27.50
N ALA A 197 28.04 14.33 -26.95
CA ALA A 197 28.23 15.77 -27.08
C ALA A 197 29.52 16.24 -26.39
N LEU A 198 29.84 15.67 -25.23
CA LEU A 198 31.08 15.95 -24.52
C LEU A 198 32.31 15.48 -25.32
N CYS A 199 32.27 14.27 -25.88
CA CYS A 199 33.34 13.74 -26.71
C CYS A 199 33.58 14.58 -27.97
N ARG A 200 32.51 15.00 -28.67
CA ARG A 200 32.62 15.87 -29.85
C ARG A 200 33.23 17.22 -29.52
N ALA A 201 32.74 17.86 -28.47
CA ALA A 201 33.22 19.18 -28.10
C ALA A 201 34.65 19.15 -27.53
N ALA A 202 35.09 17.99 -27.00
CA ALA A 202 36.46 17.77 -26.54
C ALA A 202 37.42 17.31 -27.65
N GLU A 203 36.92 17.16 -28.89
CA GLU A 203 37.71 16.72 -30.04
C GLU A 203 38.50 15.42 -29.75
N VAL A 204 37.93 14.56 -28.89
CA VAL A 204 38.59 13.33 -28.45
C VAL A 204 38.35 12.23 -29.46
N ALA A 205 39.42 11.78 -30.12
CA ALA A 205 39.41 10.67 -31.08
C ALA A 205 39.63 9.29 -30.42
N ASP A 206 39.37 9.14 -29.11
CA ASP A 206 39.54 7.88 -28.40
C ASP A 206 38.43 6.87 -28.83
N PRO A 207 38.76 5.57 -29.03
CA PRO A 207 37.77 4.54 -29.38
C PRO A 207 36.59 4.45 -28.42
N TRP A 208 36.77 4.86 -27.16
CA TRP A 208 35.69 4.91 -26.18
C TRP A 208 34.69 6.04 -26.48
N CYS A 209 35.17 7.20 -26.91
CA CYS A 209 34.32 8.30 -27.38
C CYS A 209 33.63 7.95 -28.71
N ALA A 210 34.28 7.18 -29.59
CA ALA A 210 33.66 6.68 -30.82
C ALA A 210 32.49 5.71 -30.55
N ARG A 211 32.52 4.96 -29.46
CA ARG A 211 31.42 4.06 -29.03
C ARG A 211 30.27 4.79 -28.34
N ALA A 212 30.52 6.01 -27.83
CA ALA A 212 29.52 6.84 -27.18
C ALA A 212 28.80 7.79 -28.15
N ALA A 213 29.29 7.91 -29.40
CA ALA A 213 28.78 8.82 -30.44
C ALA A 213 27.65 8.22 -31.27
#